data_AF-A0A8K0CE84-F1
#
_entry.id   AF-A0A8K0CE84-F1
#
_cell.length_a   1.000
_cell.length_b   1.000
_cell.length_c   1.000
_cell.angle_alpha   90.00
_cell.angle_beta   90.00
_cell.angle_gamma   90.00
#
_symmetry.space_group_name_H-M   'P 1'
#
loop_
_entity.id
_entity.type
_entity.pdbx_description
1 polymer ?
#
loop_
_entity_poly.entity_id
_entity_poly.type
_entity_poly.pdbx_seq_one_letter_code
_entity_poly.pdbx_strand_id
1 'polypeptide(L)'
;MARYKAVKVGEKIAKKLLLPISAVANIISKYKETGSFETGKSPGRTPQISDRDMRSLTKIAKENRCPNLRDLDWTAEQWGMVIFSDESKFDACIGDMRKRVIRKSNETYHKDCMKRTVKSPDSVMI
;
A
#
# COMPACT_ATOMS: atom_id res chain seq x y z
N MET A 1 -8.05 -26.61 38.21
CA MET A 1 -9.38 -27.00 37.67
C MET A 1 -10.02 -25.97 36.73
N ALA A 2 -9.91 -24.65 36.96
CA ALA A 2 -10.59 -23.62 36.16
C ALA A 2 -10.22 -23.61 34.66
N ARG A 3 -8.92 -23.75 34.32
CA ARG A 3 -8.42 -23.80 32.94
C ARG A 3 -9.04 -24.94 32.12
N TYR A 4 -9.17 -26.13 32.71
CA TYR A 4 -9.72 -27.32 32.04
C TYR A 4 -11.20 -27.13 31.64
N LYS A 5 -12.00 -26.50 32.51
CA LYS A 5 -13.41 -26.18 32.19
C LYS A 5 -13.52 -25.19 31.04
N ALA A 6 -12.67 -24.15 30.99
CA ALA A 6 -12.68 -23.16 29.92
C ALA A 6 -12.31 -23.76 28.54
N VAL A 7 -11.32 -24.65 28.50
CA VAL A 7 -10.95 -25.37 27.27
C VAL A 7 -12.11 -26.20 26.73
N LYS A 8 -12.79 -26.97 27.60
CA LYS A 8 -13.98 -27.76 27.21
C LYS A 8 -15.14 -26.91 26.70
N VAL A 9 -15.32 -25.69 27.21
CA VAL A 9 -16.34 -24.75 26.72
C VAL A 9 -15.98 -24.23 25.33
N GLY A 10 -14.71 -23.86 25.11
CA GLY A 10 -14.21 -23.44 23.80
C GLY A 10 -14.34 -24.53 22.73
N GLU A 11 -14.04 -25.78 23.08
CA GLU A 11 -14.21 -26.94 22.17
C GLU A 11 -15.67 -27.17 21.76
N LYS A 12 -16.62 -27.00 22.69
CA LYS A 12 -18.05 -27.13 22.38
C LYS A 12 -18.50 -26.05 21.38
N ILE A 13 -18.05 -24.82 21.56
CA ILE A 13 -18.35 -23.70 20.65
C ILE A 13 -17.73 -23.95 19.28
N ALA A 14 -16.46 -24.36 19.25
CA ALA A 14 -15.71 -24.68 18.03
C ALA A 14 -16.41 -25.77 17.20
N LYS A 15 -16.81 -26.88 17.84
CA LYS A 15 -17.54 -27.97 17.17
C LYS A 15 -18.91 -27.54 16.65
N LYS A 16 -19.63 -26.71 17.42
CA LYS A 16 -20.97 -26.22 17.02
C LYS A 16 -20.90 -25.28 15.82
N LEU A 17 -19.85 -24.46 15.74
CA LEU A 17 -19.66 -23.46 14.67
C LEU A 17 -18.77 -23.96 13.52
N LEU A 18 -18.26 -25.20 13.60
CA LEU A 18 -17.30 -25.77 12.66
C LEU A 18 -16.08 -24.87 12.44
N LEU A 19 -15.59 -24.25 13.52
CA LEU A 19 -14.42 -23.38 13.51
C LEU A 19 -13.25 -24.05 14.22
N PRO A 20 -12.00 -23.72 13.84
CA PRO A 20 -10.83 -24.12 14.62
C PRO A 20 -10.91 -23.59 16.06
N ILE A 21 -10.46 -24.39 17.04
CA ILE A 21 -10.43 -23.99 18.45
C ILE A 21 -9.62 -22.70 18.66
N SER A 22 -8.56 -22.52 17.87
CA SER A 22 -7.75 -21.29 17.85
C SER A 22 -8.53 -20.06 17.41
N ALA A 23 -9.43 -20.19 16.44
CA ALA A 23 -10.28 -19.09 15.98
C ALA A 23 -11.24 -18.64 17.08
N VAL A 24 -11.87 -19.59 17.78
CA VAL A 24 -12.73 -19.29 18.94
C VAL A 24 -11.93 -18.58 20.04
N ALA A 25 -10.71 -19.04 20.32
CA ALA A 25 -9.83 -18.41 21.29
C ALA A 25 -9.46 -16.96 20.88
N ASN A 26 -9.08 -16.73 19.63
CA ASN A 26 -8.72 -15.41 19.11
C ASN A 26 -9.92 -14.44 19.14
N ILE A 27 -11.12 -14.91 18.79
CA ILE A 27 -12.35 -14.11 18.84
C ILE A 27 -12.67 -13.72 20.29
N ILE A 28 -12.58 -14.64 21.25
CA ILE A 28 -12.82 -14.36 22.68
C ILE A 28 -11.80 -13.35 23.21
N SER A 29 -10.51 -13.51 22.87
CA SER A 29 -9.47 -12.56 23.27
C SER A 29 -9.73 -11.17 22.69
N LYS A 30 -10.01 -11.08 21.38
CA LYS A 30 -10.37 -9.82 20.73
C LYS A 30 -11.58 -9.16 21.39
N TYR A 31 -12.62 -9.92 21.70
CA TYR A 31 -13.83 -9.39 22.35
C TYR A 31 -13.53 -8.86 23.76
N LYS A 32 -12.69 -9.53 24.53
CA LYS A 32 -12.26 -9.05 25.86
C LYS A 32 -11.48 -7.75 25.80
N GLU A 33 -10.70 -7.55 24.74
CA GLU A 33 -9.88 -6.35 24.54
C GLU A 33 -10.68 -5.18 23.96
N THR A 34 -11.50 -5.42 22.93
CA THR A 34 -12.16 -4.35 22.17
C THR A 34 -13.64 -4.17 22.53
N GLY A 35 -14.27 -5.12 23.23
CA GLY A 35 -15.70 -5.11 23.54
C GLY A 35 -16.62 -5.31 22.31
N SER A 36 -16.04 -5.53 21.13
CA SER A 36 -16.77 -5.64 19.86
C SER A 36 -16.25 -6.81 19.04
N PHE A 37 -17.15 -7.46 18.30
CA PHE A 37 -16.80 -8.50 17.33
C PHE A 37 -16.48 -7.92 15.94
N GLU A 38 -16.87 -6.66 15.69
CA GLU A 38 -16.72 -6.00 14.38
C GLU A 38 -15.26 -5.95 13.93
N THR A 39 -15.03 -6.17 12.64
CA THR A 39 -13.72 -5.98 12.03
C THR A 39 -13.47 -4.50 11.78
N GLY A 40 -12.43 -3.94 12.41
CA GLY A 40 -12.00 -2.58 12.15
C GLY A 40 -11.49 -2.41 10.71
N LYS A 41 -11.55 -1.18 10.20
CA LYS A 41 -10.94 -0.85 8.91
C LYS A 41 -9.43 -1.05 9.01
N SER A 42 -8.87 -1.78 8.05
CA SER A 42 -7.41 -1.85 7.92
C SER A 42 -6.89 -0.44 7.57
N PRO A 43 -5.77 0.02 8.16
CA PRO A 43 -5.26 1.40 8.00
C PRO A 43 -4.85 1.76 6.57
N GLY A 44 -4.84 0.79 5.64
CA GLY A 44 -4.49 1.01 4.24
C GLY A 44 -3.03 1.47 4.07
N ARG A 45 -2.66 1.76 2.82
CA ARG A 45 -1.36 2.38 2.53
C ARG A 45 -1.46 3.86 2.87
N THR A 46 -0.54 4.37 3.68
CA THR A 46 -0.47 5.80 3.93
C THR A 46 -0.13 6.53 2.63
N PRO A 47 -0.74 7.70 2.36
CA PRO A 47 -0.40 8.50 1.18
C PRO A 47 1.08 8.87 1.20
N GLN A 48 1.73 8.88 0.02
CA GLN A 48 3.10 9.39 -0.11
C GLN A 48 3.18 10.92 -0.08
N ILE A 49 2.04 11.58 -0.23
CA ILE A 49 1.89 13.03 -0.28
C ILE A 49 1.77 13.61 1.12
N SER A 50 2.40 14.77 1.35
CA SER A 50 2.28 15.46 2.64
C SER A 50 0.88 16.08 2.80
N ASP A 51 0.45 16.33 4.05
CA ASP A 51 -0.81 17.02 4.32
C ASP A 51 -0.84 18.43 3.69
N ARG A 52 0.32 19.08 3.56
CA ARG A 52 0.44 20.41 2.95
C ARG A 52 0.19 20.34 1.45
N ASP A 53 0.80 19.37 0.78
CA ASP A 53 0.62 19.17 -0.66
C ASP A 53 -0.81 18.74 -0.95
N MET A 54 -1.42 17.91 -0.10
CA MET A 54 -2.83 17.54 -0.21
C MET A 54 -3.75 18.77 -0.12
N ARG A 55 -3.47 19.72 0.79
CA ARG A 55 -4.21 20.99 0.89
C ARG A 55 -4.00 21.85 -0.36
N SER A 56 -2.78 21.94 -0.86
CA SER A 56 -2.45 22.68 -2.09
C SER A 56 -3.18 22.08 -3.30
N LEU A 57 -3.14 20.76 -3.48
CA LEU A 57 -3.88 20.08 -4.54
C LEU A 57 -5.39 20.26 -4.40
N THR A 58 -5.92 20.15 -3.18
CA THR A 58 -7.34 20.40 -2.91
C THR A 58 -7.71 21.84 -3.24
N LYS A 59 -6.83 22.81 -2.96
CA LYS A 59 -7.01 24.22 -3.29
C LYS A 59 -6.99 24.43 -4.81
N ILE A 60 -5.99 23.90 -5.52
CA ILE A 60 -5.90 23.96 -6.99
C ILE A 60 -7.13 23.34 -7.64
N ALA A 61 -7.54 22.16 -7.19
CA ALA A 61 -8.75 21.50 -7.69
C ALA A 61 -10.04 22.28 -7.36
N LYS A 62 -10.06 23.02 -6.24
CA LYS A 62 -11.17 23.90 -5.84
C LYS A 62 -11.18 25.25 -6.55
N GLU A 63 -10.03 25.80 -6.87
CA GLU A 63 -9.87 27.03 -7.64
C GLU A 63 -10.21 26.76 -9.11
N ASN A 64 -9.79 25.61 -9.61
CA ASN A 64 -10.20 25.06 -10.89
C ASN A 64 -11.48 24.21 -10.77
N ARG A 65 -12.36 24.48 -9.78
CA ARG A 65 -13.66 23.77 -9.67
C ARG A 65 -14.52 24.19 -10.83
N CYS A 66 -14.34 23.50 -11.95
CA CYS A 66 -15.00 23.81 -13.20
C CYS A 66 -14.80 25.31 -13.58
N PRO A 67 -13.94 25.64 -14.55
CA PRO A 67 -14.57 26.35 -15.66
C PRO A 67 -15.73 25.42 -16.03
N ASN A 68 -16.95 25.76 -15.55
CA ASN A 68 -18.24 25.18 -15.94
C ASN A 68 -18.08 23.98 -16.89
N LEU A 69 -18.49 22.78 -16.47
CA LEU A 69 -18.55 21.62 -17.38
C LEU A 69 -19.24 21.94 -18.73
N ARG A 70 -20.05 23.01 -18.78
CA ARG A 70 -20.65 23.60 -19.99
C ARG A 70 -19.68 24.34 -20.92
N ASP A 71 -18.55 24.89 -20.44
CA ASP A 71 -17.48 25.44 -21.29
C ASP A 71 -16.40 24.38 -21.59
N LEU A 72 -16.47 23.23 -20.92
CA LEU A 72 -15.70 22.01 -21.19
C LEU A 72 -16.57 20.94 -21.85
N ASP A 73 -17.54 21.34 -22.68
CA ASP A 73 -18.26 20.45 -23.62
C ASP A 73 -17.35 20.07 -24.80
N TRP A 74 -16.12 19.65 -24.49
CA TRP A 74 -15.16 19.22 -25.50
C TRP A 74 -15.65 17.91 -26.09
N THR A 75 -15.95 17.92 -27.38
CA THR A 75 -16.28 16.72 -28.13
C THR A 75 -15.06 15.79 -28.17
N ALA A 76 -15.28 14.51 -28.43
CA ALA A 76 -14.18 13.55 -28.62
C ALA A 76 -13.21 14.01 -29.72
N GLU A 77 -13.70 14.74 -30.73
CA GLU A 77 -12.90 15.33 -31.79
C GLU A 77 -11.97 16.44 -31.27
N GLN A 78 -12.45 17.28 -30.36
CA GLN A 78 -11.65 18.34 -29.74
C GLN A 78 -10.58 17.76 -28.81
N TRP A 79 -10.88 16.69 -28.07
CA TRP A 79 -9.87 15.94 -27.33
C TRP A 79 -8.82 15.30 -28.25
N GLY A 80 -9.22 14.87 -29.44
CA GLY A 80 -8.32 14.35 -30.47
C GLY A 80 -7.35 15.39 -31.04
N MET A 81 -7.60 16.69 -30.82
CA MET A 81 -6.70 17.78 -31.21
C MET A 81 -5.68 18.15 -30.11
N VAL A 82 -5.83 17.65 -28.88
CA VAL A 82 -4.92 17.97 -27.78
C VAL A 82 -3.61 17.19 -27.95
N ILE A 83 -2.50 17.91 -28.05
CA ILE A 83 -1.16 17.33 -28.02
C ILE A 83 -0.59 17.51 -26.62
N PHE A 84 -0.46 16.41 -25.89
CA PHE A 84 0.24 16.41 -24.62
C PHE A 84 1.75 16.24 -24.87
N SER A 85 2.55 17.12 -24.28
CA SER A 85 4.01 17.01 -24.28
C SER A 85 4.54 17.05 -22.86
N ASP A 86 5.43 16.14 -22.55
CA ASP A 86 6.20 16.08 -21.32
C ASP A 86 7.58 15.51 -21.64
N GLU A 87 8.58 15.86 -20.84
CA GLU A 87 9.93 15.30 -20.95
C GLU A 87 10.12 14.26 -19.86
N SER A 88 10.42 13.03 -20.26
CA SER A 88 10.58 11.91 -19.33
C SER A 88 11.90 11.19 -19.55
N LYS A 89 12.59 10.90 -18.44
CA LYS A 89 13.82 10.10 -18.43
C LYS A 89 13.47 8.61 -18.37
N PHE A 90 13.88 7.85 -19.37
CA PHE A 90 13.76 6.40 -19.42
C PHE A 90 15.13 5.75 -19.22
N ASP A 91 15.31 5.03 -18.12
CA ASP A 91 16.56 4.32 -17.86
C ASP A 91 16.65 3.05 -18.76
N ALA A 92 17.70 2.94 -19.58
CA ALA A 92 17.94 1.81 -20.49
C ALA A 92 18.28 0.53 -19.72
N CYS A 93 19.00 0.68 -18.62
CA CYS A 93 19.04 -0.33 -17.56
C CYS A 93 18.07 0.13 -16.48
N ILE A 94 16.99 -0.62 -16.24
CA ILE A 94 16.08 -0.38 -15.11
C ILE A 94 16.95 -0.21 -13.85
N GLY A 95 17.13 1.04 -13.41
CA GLY A 95 18.00 1.36 -12.28
C GLY A 95 17.62 0.49 -11.10
N ASP A 96 18.61 0.04 -10.33
CA ASP A 96 18.50 -0.97 -9.26
C ASP A 96 17.11 -0.95 -8.61
N MET A 97 16.19 -1.73 -9.16
CA MET A 97 14.86 -1.88 -8.63
C MET A 97 15.04 -2.62 -7.33
N ARG A 98 15.23 -1.84 -6.24
CA ARG A 98 15.78 -2.23 -4.93
C ARG A 98 15.90 -3.75 -4.80
N LYS A 99 16.96 -4.31 -5.38
CA LYS A 99 17.11 -5.77 -5.41
C LYS A 99 17.24 -6.23 -3.97
N ARG A 100 16.25 -6.98 -3.48
CA ARG A 100 16.27 -7.50 -2.13
C ARG A 100 17.36 -8.57 -2.06
N VAL A 101 18.44 -8.26 -1.34
CA VAL A 101 19.54 -9.20 -1.08
C VAL A 101 19.33 -9.83 0.31
N ILE A 102 19.20 -11.14 0.37
CA ILE A 102 19.15 -11.91 1.62
C ILE A 102 20.55 -12.47 1.87
N ARG A 103 21.14 -12.18 3.03
CA ARG A 103 22.50 -12.59 3.42
C ARG A 103 22.65 -12.64 4.94
N LYS A 104 23.70 -13.29 5.45
CA LYS A 104 24.06 -13.26 6.87
C LYS A 104 24.70 -11.91 7.24
N SER A 105 24.64 -11.55 8.53
CA SER A 105 25.10 -10.22 9.02
C SER A 105 26.55 -9.89 8.67
N ASN A 106 27.43 -10.89 8.61
CA ASN A 106 28.87 -10.75 8.30
C ASN A 106 29.21 -10.75 6.80
N GLU A 107 28.26 -11.01 5.91
CA GLU A 107 28.48 -11.10 4.45
C GLU A 107 28.30 -9.73 3.76
N THR A 108 28.08 -8.67 4.53
CA THR A 108 27.69 -7.35 4.01
C THR A 108 28.70 -6.74 3.03
N TYR A 109 30.00 -6.91 3.31
CA TYR A 109 31.11 -6.38 2.52
C TYR A 109 31.98 -7.47 1.89
N HIS A 110 31.47 -8.70 1.79
CA HIS A 110 32.19 -9.76 1.10
C HIS A 110 32.38 -9.37 -0.37
N LYS A 111 33.60 -9.52 -0.90
CA LYS A 111 33.95 -9.08 -2.27
C LYS A 111 33.01 -9.68 -3.31
N ASP A 112 32.65 -10.96 -3.15
CA ASP A 112 31.73 -11.66 -4.06
C ASP A 112 30.27 -11.17 -3.96
N CYS A 113 29.92 -10.46 -2.89
CA CYS A 113 28.59 -9.89 -2.67
C CYS A 113 28.51 -8.41 -3.07
N MET A 114 29.61 -7.79 -3.52
CA MET A 114 29.65 -6.41 -3.99
C MET A 114 29.54 -6.36 -5.51
N LYS A 115 28.54 -5.63 -6.02
CA LYS A 115 28.39 -5.31 -7.45
C LYS A 115 28.71 -3.84 -7.68
N ARG A 116 29.52 -3.55 -8.71
CA ARG A 116 29.79 -2.18 -9.14
C ARG A 116 28.48 -1.50 -9.55
N THR A 117 28.20 -0.35 -8.94
CA THR A 117 27.05 0.49 -9.29
C THR A 117 27.55 1.82 -9.85
N VAL A 118 26.79 2.40 -10.78
CA VAL A 118 27.02 3.73 -11.31
C VAL A 118 26.02 4.69 -10.65
N LYS A 119 26.42 5.95 -10.44
CA LYS A 119 25.56 6.96 -9.78
C LYS A 119 24.23 7.15 -10.52
N SER A 120 24.23 6.97 -11.85
CA SER A 120 23.04 7.00 -12.68
C SER A 120 23.18 5.95 -13.77
N PRO A 121 22.14 5.13 -14.03
CA PRO A 121 22.16 4.20 -15.15
C PRO A 121 22.14 4.98 -16.47
N ASP A 122 22.57 4.32 -17.54
CA ASP A 122 22.38 4.83 -18.89
C ASP A 122 20.89 5.03 -19.13
N SER A 123 20.54 6.20 -19.66
CA SER A 123 19.15 6.64 -19.79
C SER A 123 18.98 7.49 -21.03
N VAL A 124 17.78 7.44 -21.60
CA VAL A 124 17.36 8.27 -22.73
C VAL A 124 16.33 9.28 -22.22
N MET A 125 16.48 10.55 -22.59
CA MET A 125 15.46 11.57 -22.42
C MET A 125 14.60 11.61 -23.68
N ILE A 126 13.28 11.62 -23.51
CA ILE A 126 12.32 11.78 -24.60
C ILE A 126 11.41 12.94 -24.24
#